data_AF-A0A661XLQ5-F1
#
_entry.id   AF-A0A661XLQ5-F1
#
_cell.length_a   1.000
_cell.length_b   1.000
_cell.length_c   1.000
_cell.angle_alpha   90.00
_cell.angle_beta   90.00
_cell.angle_gamma   90.00
#
_symmetry.space_group_name_H-M   'P 1'
#
loop_
_entity.id
_entity.type
_entity.pdbx_description
1 polymer ?
#
loop_
_entity_poly.entity_id
_entity_poly.type
_entity_poly.pdbx_seq_one_letter_code
_entity_poly.pdbx_strand_id
1 'polypeptide(L)' 'MEVNIEEKWKQELTSQFTQPYFKALSEFVHSEYAAHKIYPPAKLIFSAFDNCP' A
#
# COMPACT_ATOMS: atom_id res chain seq x y z
N MET A 1 6.76 -0.69 -4.20
CA MET A 1 5.48 0.06 -4.28
C MET A 1 5.65 1.33 -3.46
N GLU A 2 5.31 2.50 -4.01
CA GLU A 2 5.32 3.76 -3.27
C GLU A 2 3.96 3.97 -2.62
N VAL A 3 3.92 4.06 -1.28
CA VAL A 3 2.68 4.27 -0.52
C VAL A 3 2.42 5.78 -0.44
N ASN A 4 1.39 6.24 -1.15
CA ASN A 4 0.94 7.63 -1.14
C ASN A 4 -0.29 7.74 -0.23
N ILE A 5 -0.11 8.29 0.97
CA ILE A 5 -1.14 8.51 2.01
C ILE A 5 -0.86 9.79 2.78
N GLU A 6 -1.85 10.21 3.58
CA GLU A 6 -1.76 11.14 4.73
C GLU A 6 -0.36 11.25 5.36
N GLU A 7 0.27 12.43 5.48
CA GLU A 7 1.57 12.57 6.16
C GLU A 7 1.52 12.05 7.63
N LYS A 8 0.42 12.26 8.37
CA LYS A 8 0.28 11.71 9.73
C LYS A 8 0.22 10.18 9.72
N TRP A 9 -0.61 9.62 8.84
CA TRP A 9 -0.67 8.17 8.67
C TRP A 9 0.68 7.58 8.26
N LYS A 10 1.41 8.27 7.39
CA LYS A 10 2.74 7.87 6.96
C LYS A 10 3.70 7.86 8.14
N GLN A 11 3.69 8.89 9.00
CA GLN A 11 4.56 8.95 10.18
C GLN A 11 4.29 7.78 11.14
N GLU A 12 3.03 7.50 11.45
CA GLU A 12 2.64 6.41 12.35
C GLU A 12 2.96 5.01 11.76
N LEU A 13 2.77 4.83 10.45
CA LEU A 13 2.88 3.52 9.78
C LEU A 13 4.24 3.27 9.11
N THR A 14 5.16 4.25 9.08
CA THR A 14 6.50 4.09 8.48
C THR A 14 7.24 2.89 9.06
N SER A 15 7.08 2.65 10.37
CA SER A 15 7.66 1.49 11.05
C SER A 15 7.16 0.15 10.50
N GLN A 16 5.93 0.10 9.98
CA GLN A 16 5.35 -1.10 9.37
C GLN A 16 5.79 -1.24 7.91
N PHE A 17 5.80 -0.14 7.15
CA PHE A 17 6.18 -0.16 5.72
C PHE A 17 7.64 -0.52 5.48
N THR A 18 8.50 -0.27 6.46
CA THR A 18 9.93 -0.61 6.40
C THR A 18 10.22 -2.07 6.75
N GLN A 19 9.27 -2.79 7.36
CA GLN A 19 9.48 -4.17 7.77
C GLN A 19 9.59 -5.14 6.57
N PRO A 20 10.40 -6.21 6.69
CA PRO A 20 10.63 -7.15 5.59
C PRO A 20 9.35 -7.78 5.03
N TYR A 21 8.38 -8.10 5.90
CA TYR A 21 7.13 -8.72 5.48
C TYR A 21 6.32 -7.79 4.56
N PHE A 22 6.33 -6.49 4.82
CA PHE A 22 5.56 -5.52 4.05
C PHE A 22 6.16 -5.32 2.65
N LYS A 23 7.50 -5.35 2.56
CA LYS A 23 8.20 -5.35 1.27
C LYS A 23 7.83 -6.58 0.45
N ALA A 24 7.92 -7.77 1.04
CA ALA A 24 7.54 -9.02 0.36
C ALA A 24 6.06 -9.02 -0.07
N LEU A 25 5.16 -8.55 0.78
CA LEU A 25 3.74 -8.40 0.45
C LEU A 25 3.52 -7.42 -0.70
N SER A 26 4.19 -6.26 -0.68
CA SER A 26 4.07 -5.25 -1.71
C SER A 26 4.56 -5.76 -3.07
N GLU A 27 5.64 -6.53 -3.10
CA GLU A 27 6.17 -7.17 -4.30
C GLU A 27 5.20 -8.23 -4.84
N PHE A 28 4.69 -9.10 -3.96
CA PHE A 28 3.68 -10.10 -4.31
C PHE A 28 2.42 -9.47 -4.90
N VAL A 29 1.85 -8.47 -4.21
CA VAL A 29 0.65 -7.77 -4.69
C VAL A 29 0.93 -7.09 -6.03
N HIS A 30 2.10 -6.45 -6.20
CA HIS A 30 2.47 -5.84 -7.47
C HIS A 30 2.55 -6.86 -8.62
N SER A 31 3.12 -8.05 -8.39
CA SER A 31 3.13 -9.11 -9.38
C SER A 31 1.72 -9.63 -9.72
N GLU A 32 0.84 -9.73 -8.73
CA GLU A 32 -0.55 -10.15 -8.94
C GLU A 32 -1.33 -9.15 -9.79
N TYR A 33 -1.14 -7.83 -9.59
CA TYR A 33 -1.73 -6.80 -10.46
C TYR A 33 -1.22 -6.84 -11.91
N ALA A 34 -0.01 -7.34 -12.13
CA ALA A 34 0.56 -7.49 -13.47
C ALA A 34 0.09 -8.78 -14.16
N ALA A 35 -0.13 -9.85 -13.40
CA ALA A 35 -0.52 -11.16 -13.92
C ALA A 35 -2.04 -11.35 -14.03
N HIS A 36 -2.80 -10.74 -13.13
CA HIS A 36 -4.23 -11.00 -12.95
C HIS A 36 -5.05 -9.72 -12.77
N LYS A 37 -6.37 -9.85 -12.94
CA LYS A 37 -7.30 -8.76 -12.67
C LYS A 37 -7.60 -8.68 -11.18
N ILE A 38 -6.86 -7.84 -10.48
CA ILE A 38 -7.00 -7.60 -9.05
C ILE A 38 -7.82 -6.32 -8.79
N TYR A 39 -8.62 -6.34 -7.73
CA TYR A 39 -9.42 -5.20 -7.27
C TYR A 39 -9.11 -4.88 -5.80
N PRO A 40 -9.20 -3.60 -5.39
CA PRO A 40 -9.50 -2.41 -6.20
C PRO A 40 -8.35 -2.04 -7.15
N PRO A 41 -8.50 -1.10 -8.09
CA PRO A 41 -7.36 -0.55 -8.83
C PRO A 41 -6.22 -0.15 -7.88
N ALA A 42 -4.96 -0.42 -8.23
CA ALA A 42 -3.82 -0.24 -7.31
C ALA A 42 -3.75 1.15 -6.65
N LYS A 43 -4.12 2.21 -7.39
CA LYS A 43 -4.19 3.58 -6.89
C LYS A 43 -5.25 3.85 -5.80
N LEU A 44 -6.18 2.92 -5.60
CA LEU A 44 -7.29 3.02 -4.65
C LEU A 44 -7.09 2.14 -3.42
N ILE A 45 -6.03 1.33 -3.35
CA ILE A 45 -5.76 0.42 -2.22
C ILE A 45 -5.72 1.18 -0.88
N PHE A 46 -5.18 2.40 -0.89
CA PHE A 46 -5.03 3.23 0.31
C PHE A 46 -6.09 4.30 0.49
N SER A 47 -7.15 4.29 -0.34
CA SER A 47 -8.22 5.31 -0.32
C SER A 47 -8.92 5.47 1.03
N ALA A 48 -8.90 4.45 1.90
CA ALA A 48 -9.44 4.57 3.25
C ALA A 48 -8.68 5.61 4.09
N PHE A 49 -7.36 5.70 3.93
CA PHE A 49 -6.53 6.70 4.63
C PHE A 49 -6.80 8.12 4.15
N ASP A 50 -7.15 8.28 2.87
CA ASP A 50 -7.51 9.59 2.30
C ASP A 50 -8.88 10.09 2.81
N ASN A 51 -9.81 9.17 3.09
CA ASN A 51 -11.16 9.49 3.55
C ASN A 51 -11.28 9.63 5.08
N CYS A 52 -10.28 9.18 5.84
CA CYS A 52 -10.26 9.20 7.30
C CYS A 52 -8.88 9.66 7.82
N PRO A 53 -8.59 10.97 7.82
CA PRO A 53 -7.34 11.53 8.32
C PRO A 53 -7.21 11.47 9.84
#